data_AF-A0A1U7MN19-F1
#
_entry.id   AF-A0A1U7MN19-F1
#
_cell.length_a   1.000
_cell.length_b   1.000
_cell.length_c   1.000
_cell.angle_alpha   90.00
_cell.angle_beta   90.00
_cell.angle_gamma   90.00
#
_symmetry.space_group_name_H-M   'P 1'
#
loop_
_entity.id
_entity.type
_entity.pdbx_description
1 polymer ?
#
loop_
_entity_poly.entity_id
_entity_poly.type
_entity_poly.pdbx_seq_one_letter_code
_entity_poly.pdbx_strand_id
1 'polypeptide(L)'
;MSLDVLEGVLAWTVGAVLAVAAALTLVRITIGPSVLDRVVATDVLVSIVVCALGAQAALTSGSTTLPLLISLSLVGFLASVAVARFVAKDRDPGSEEGRLEP
;
A
#
# COMPACT_ATOMS: atom_id res chain seq x y z
N MET A 1 27.74 -13.36 -19.11
CA MET A 1 27.83 -11.95 -19.57
C MET A 1 26.48 -11.40 -20.01
N SER A 2 25.74 -12.03 -20.93
CA SER A 2 24.41 -11.53 -21.34
C SER A 2 23.32 -11.65 -20.26
N LEU A 3 23.36 -12.70 -19.43
CA LEU A 3 22.42 -12.88 -18.31
C LEU A 3 22.70 -11.93 -17.14
N ASP A 4 23.96 -11.68 -16.81
CA ASP A 4 24.35 -10.77 -15.73
C ASP A 4 23.93 -9.31 -16.03
N VAL A 5 24.06 -8.91 -17.30
CA VAL A 5 23.61 -7.59 -17.77
C VAL A 5 22.08 -7.51 -17.76
N LEU A 6 21.38 -8.57 -18.17
CA LEU A 6 19.91 -8.62 -18.13
C LEU A 6 19.38 -8.52 -16.69
N GLU A 7 20.00 -9.25 -15.76
CA GLU A 7 19.64 -9.23 -14.34
C GLU A 7 19.87 -7.84 -13.73
N GLY A 8 21.02 -7.22 -14.04
CA GLY A 8 21.32 -5.84 -13.63
C GLY A 8 20.31 -4.84 -14.19
N VAL A 9 19.98 -4.91 -15.48
CA VAL A 9 18.99 -4.03 -16.10
C VAL A 9 17.62 -4.21 -15.43
N LEU A 10 17.18 -5.45 -15.22
CA LEU A 10 15.90 -5.73 -14.58
C LEU A 10 15.84 -5.16 -13.16
N ALA A 11 16.90 -5.37 -12.36
CA ALA A 11 16.98 -4.87 -10.98
C ALA A 11 16.92 -3.33 -10.92
N TRP A 12 17.68 -2.64 -11.77
CA TRP A 12 17.66 -1.18 -11.84
C TRP A 12 16.32 -0.63 -12.30
N THR A 13 15.69 -1.27 -13.29
CA THR A 13 14.39 -0.83 -13.83
C THR A 13 13.28 -1.00 -12.78
N VAL A 14 13.22 -2.17 -12.12
CA VAL A 14 12.24 -2.44 -11.06
C VAL A 14 12.45 -1.50 -9.87
N GLY A 15 13.70 -1.32 -9.44
CA GLY A 15 14.04 -0.40 -8.36
C GLY A 15 13.63 1.04 -8.65
N ALA A 16 13.89 1.54 -9.87
CA ALA A 16 13.50 2.88 -10.30
C ALA A 16 11.98 3.07 -10.30
N VAL A 17 11.22 2.10 -10.84
CA VAL A 17 9.75 2.17 -10.87
C VAL A 17 9.17 2.17 -9.45
N LEU A 18 9.67 1.31 -8.56
CA LEU A 18 9.21 1.25 -7.17
C LEU A 18 9.56 2.53 -6.39
N ALA A 19 10.73 3.13 -6.63
CA ALA A 19 11.13 4.39 -6.02
C ALA A 19 10.22 5.54 -6.47
N VAL A 20 9.92 5.63 -7.77
CA VAL A 20 8.99 6.63 -8.31
C VAL A 20 7.59 6.41 -7.74
N ALA A 21 7.12 5.17 -7.69
CA ALA A 21 5.82 4.84 -7.09
C ALA A 21 5.76 5.28 -5.63
N ALA A 22 6.79 4.98 -4.83
CA ALA A 22 6.89 5.36 -3.42
C ALA A 22 6.87 6.89 -3.23
N ALA A 23 7.60 7.62 -4.07
CA ALA A 23 7.60 9.08 -4.03
C ALA A 23 6.20 9.65 -4.32
N LEU A 24 5.50 9.11 -5.33
CA LEU A 24 4.14 9.53 -5.67
C LEU A 24 3.14 9.21 -4.55
N THR A 25 3.24 8.04 -3.90
CA THR A 25 2.38 7.71 -2.75
C THR A 25 2.65 8.64 -1.57
N LEU A 26 3.90 8.96 -1.26
CA LEU A 26 4.23 9.91 -0.19
C LEU A 26 3.64 11.30 -0.46
N VAL A 27 3.68 11.77 -1.71
CA VAL A 27 3.03 13.02 -2.13
C VAL A 27 1.51 12.94 -1.90
N ARG A 28 0.87 11.83 -2.27
CA ARG A 28 -0.57 11.59 -2.02
C ARG A 28 -0.91 11.56 -0.53
N ILE A 29 -0.11 10.89 0.31
CA ILE A 29 -0.31 10.85 1.77
C ILE A 29 -0.30 12.27 2.36
N THR A 30 0.59 13.14 1.87
CA THR A 30 0.78 14.50 2.42
C THR A 30 -0.30 15.48 1.94
N ILE A 31 -0.70 15.39 0.67
CA ILE A 31 -1.62 16.35 0.02
C ILE A 31 -3.09 15.87 0.07
N GLY A 32 -3.34 14.60 0.41
CA GLY A 32 -4.67 14.00 0.40
C GLY A 32 -5.71 14.78 1.23
N PRO A 33 -6.84 15.22 0.63
CA PRO A 33 -7.87 16.05 1.29
C PRO A 33 -8.79 15.26 2.21
N SER A 34 -8.86 13.93 2.05
CA SER A 34 -9.69 13.03 2.85
C SER A 34 -8.84 12.10 3.69
N VAL A 35 -9.25 11.85 4.94
CA VAL A 35 -8.63 10.82 5.82
C VAL A 35 -8.62 9.47 5.11
N LEU A 36 -9.68 9.15 4.35
CA LEU A 36 -9.76 7.90 3.60
C LEU A 36 -8.66 7.79 2.53
N ASP A 37 -8.37 8.88 1.82
CA ASP A 37 -7.33 8.93 0.77
C ASP A 37 -5.93 8.70 1.36
N ARG A 38 -5.68 9.25 2.55
CA ARG A 38 -4.41 9.07 3.27
C ARG A 38 -4.22 7.62 3.72
N VAL A 39 -5.28 6.97 4.20
CA VAL A 39 -5.20 5.57 4.64
C VAL A 39 -4.98 4.64 3.44
N VAL A 40 -5.70 4.85 2.34
CA VAL A 40 -5.48 4.09 1.10
C VAL A 40 -4.06 4.31 0.57
N ALA A 41 -3.56 5.56 0.56
CA ALA A 41 -2.20 5.85 0.11
C ALA A 41 -1.13 5.19 1.00
N THR A 42 -1.39 5.05 2.30
CA THR A 42 -0.53 4.32 3.24
C THR A 42 -0.51 2.82 2.95
N ASP A 43 -1.66 2.22 2.64
CA ASP A 43 -1.76 0.81 2.24
C ASP A 43 -0.99 0.52 0.93
N VAL A 44 -1.10 1.43 -0.04
CA VAL A 44 -0.33 1.35 -1.29
C VAL A 44 1.18 1.47 -1.00
N LEU A 45 1.60 2.33 -0.08
CA LEU A 45 3.01 2.43 0.32
C LEU A 45 3.52 1.12 0.94
N VAL A 46 2.73 0.47 1.81
CA VAL A 46 3.05 -0.85 2.35
C VAL A 46 3.18 -1.88 1.22
N SER A 47 2.24 -1.89 0.27
CA SER A 47 2.26 -2.77 -0.91
C SER A 47 3.53 -2.60 -1.76
N ILE A 48 3.99 -1.35 -1.96
CA ILE A 48 5.24 -1.05 -2.67
C ILE A 48 6.45 -1.63 -1.93
N VAL A 49 6.48 -1.55 -0.60
CA VAL A 49 7.53 -2.16 0.21
C VAL A 49 7.52 -3.69 0.06
N VAL A 50 6.34 -4.33 0.03
CA VAL A 50 6.22 -5.78 -0.25
C VAL A 50 6.84 -6.12 -1.60
N CYS A 51 6.50 -5.37 -2.65
CA CYS A 51 7.06 -5.58 -3.99
C CYS A 51 8.57 -5.40 -4.03
N ALA A 52 9.12 -4.41 -3.32
CA ALA A 52 10.57 -4.20 -3.23
C ALA A 52 11.27 -5.38 -2.54
N LEU A 53 10.71 -5.90 -1.45
CA LEU A 53 11.20 -7.09 -0.78
C LEU A 53 11.06 -8.33 -1.67
N GLY A 54 10.01 -8.42 -2.48
CA GLY A 54 9.79 -9.51 -3.44
C GLY A 54 10.80 -9.51 -4.58
N ALA A 55 11.12 -8.32 -5.10
CA ALA A 55 12.18 -8.16 -6.09
C ALA A 55 13.54 -8.56 -5.50
N GLN A 56 13.85 -8.14 -4.27
CA GLN A 56 15.07 -8.56 -3.55
C GLN A 56 15.12 -10.08 -3.30
N ALA A 57 13.98 -10.70 -2.97
CA ALA A 57 13.87 -12.15 -2.80
C ALA A 57 14.16 -12.91 -4.09
N ALA A 58 13.61 -12.44 -5.21
CA ALA A 58 13.78 -13.05 -6.51
C ALA A 58 15.25 -13.00 -6.96
N LEU A 59 15.96 -11.90 -6.66
CA LEU A 59 17.39 -11.74 -6.96
C LEU A 59 18.28 -12.58 -6.02
N THR A 60 17.89 -12.76 -4.76
CA THR A 60 18.73 -13.44 -3.76
C THR A 60 18.57 -14.97 -3.77
N SER A 61 17.59 -15.53 -4.49
CA SER A 61 17.29 -16.99 -4.53
C SER A 61 17.05 -17.65 -3.15
N GLY A 62 16.86 -16.86 -2.10
CA GLY A 62 16.69 -17.32 -0.72
C GLY A 62 15.22 -17.53 -0.36
N SER A 63 14.85 -18.74 0.10
CA SER A 63 13.47 -19.10 0.45
C SER A 63 12.90 -18.37 1.68
N THR A 64 13.75 -17.66 2.43
CA THR A 64 13.40 -16.98 3.69
C THR A 64 12.45 -15.78 3.49
N THR A 65 12.39 -15.21 2.29
CA THR A 65 11.55 -14.02 2.04
C THR A 65 10.11 -14.38 1.68
N LEU A 66 9.83 -15.62 1.26
CA LEU A 66 8.47 -16.06 0.91
C LEU A 66 7.46 -15.89 2.07
N PRO A 67 7.75 -16.33 3.31
CA PRO A 67 6.87 -16.10 4.44
C PRO A 67 6.60 -14.62 4.71
N LEU A 68 7.63 -13.77 4.58
CA LEU A 68 7.50 -12.33 4.76
C LEU A 68 6.56 -11.70 3.71
N LEU A 69 6.66 -12.12 2.44
CA LEU A 69 5.77 -11.66 1.38
C LEU A 69 4.31 -12.04 1.63
N ILE A 70 4.07 -13.27 2.07
CA ILE A 70 2.73 -13.77 2.40
C ILE A 70 2.15 -12.98 3.58
N SER A 71 2.93 -12.81 4.67
CA SER A 71 2.50 -12.04 5.84
C SER A 71 2.22 -10.58 5.50
N LEU A 72 3.12 -9.89 4.78
CA LEU A 72 2.91 -8.49 4.42
C LEU A 72 1.73 -8.30 3.46
N SER A 73 1.53 -9.22 2.49
CA SER A 73 0.39 -9.15 1.57
C SER A 73 -0.95 -9.31 2.30
N LEU A 74 -1.01 -10.24 3.26
CA LEU A 74 -2.19 -10.41 4.11
C LEU A 74 -2.45 -9.18 4.97
N VAL A 75 -1.41 -8.62 5.60
CA VAL A 75 -1.55 -7.44 6.46
C VAL A 75 -2.02 -6.22 5.68
N GLY A 76 -1.46 -5.95 4.49
CA GLY A 76 -1.94 -4.85 3.62
C GLY A 76 -3.40 -5.05 3.21
N PHE A 77 -3.74 -6.24 2.69
CA PHE A 77 -5.13 -6.53 2.31
C PHE A 77 -6.12 -6.36 3.48
N LEU A 78 -5.78 -6.88 4.66
CA LEU A 78 -6.61 -6.75 5.86
C LEU A 78 -6.74 -5.29 6.32
N ALA A 79 -5.68 -4.48 6.20
CA ALA A 79 -5.72 -3.06 6.53
C ALA A 79 -6.72 -2.30 5.65
N SER A 80 -6.70 -2.54 4.33
CA SER A 80 -7.66 -1.95 3.39
C SER A 80 -9.11 -2.33 3.70
N VAL A 81 -9.37 -3.62 3.96
CA VAL A 81 -10.72 -4.12 4.31
C VAL A 81 -11.23 -3.55 5.63
N ALA A 82 -10.37 -3.47 6.65
CA ALA A 82 -10.73 -2.90 7.96
C ALA A 82 -11.15 -1.44 7.81
N VAL A 83 -10.40 -0.65 7.05
CA VAL A 83 -10.67 0.78 6.84
C VAL A 83 -11.99 0.98 6.10
N ALA A 84 -12.23 0.20 5.04
CA ALA A 84 -13.50 0.24 4.31
C ALA A 84 -14.71 -0.12 5.19
N ARG A 85 -14.56 -1.11 6.09
CA ARG A 85 -15.61 -1.54 7.03
C ARG A 85 -15.96 -0.49 8.08
N PHE A 86 -14.96 0.19 8.64
CA PHE A 86 -15.17 1.10 9.76
C PHE A 86 -15.51 2.53 9.34
N VAL A 87 -14.95 3.05 8.23
CA VAL A 87 -15.27 4.43 7.79
C VAL A 87 -16.69 4.56 7.23
N ALA A 88 -17.27 3.47 6.70
CA ALA A 88 -18.66 3.49 6.26
C ALA A 88 -19.67 3.59 7.43
N LYS A 89 -19.25 3.31 8.68
CA LYS A 89 -20.16 3.26 9.83
C LYS A 89 -20.38 4.61 10.52
N ASP A 90 -19.54 5.61 10.25
CA ASP A 90 -19.62 6.94 10.88
C ASP A 90 -20.46 7.96 10.08
N ARG A 91 -21.19 7.52 9.04
CA ARG A 91 -22.14 8.36 8.30
C ARG A 91 -23.57 7.96 8.62
N ASP A 92 -24.01 8.22 9.84
CA ASP A 92 -25.43 8.39 10.16
C ASP A 92 -25.69 9.78 10.76
N PRO A 93 -25.60 10.87 9.95
CA PRO A 93 -26.10 12.18 10.35
C PRO A 93 -27.62 12.18 10.18
N GLY A 94 -28.36 11.65 11.15
CA GLY A 94 -29.81 11.46 10.99
C GLY A 94 -30.68 11.49 12.25
N SER A 95 -30.16 11.85 13.44
CA SER A 95 -30.94 11.73 14.69
C SER A 95 -31.24 13.02 15.45
N GLU A 96 -30.96 14.21 14.90
CA GLU A 96 -31.18 15.49 15.62
C GLU A 96 -32.16 16.49 14.97
N GLU A 97 -32.88 16.12 13.89
CA GLU A 97 -33.88 17.02 13.28
C GLU A 97 -35.31 16.88 13.86
N GLY A 98 -35.54 15.94 14.79
CA GLY A 98 -36.88 15.62 15.30
C GLY A 98 -37.29 16.25 16.64
N ARG A 99 -36.51 17.19 17.21
CA ARG A 99 -36.73 17.74 18.56
C ARG A 99 -37.25 19.18 18.60
N LEU A 100 -37.48 19.81 17.45
CA LEU A 100 -37.93 21.21 17.38
C LEU A 100 -39.24 21.34 16.61
N GLU A 101 -40.32 20.73 17.09
CA GLU A 101 -41.67 21.28 16.84
C GLU A 101 -42.49 21.24 18.15
N PRO A 102 -42.83 22.41 18.74
CA PRO A 102 -43.62 22.56 19.96
C PRO A 102 -45.14 22.46 19.74
#